data_AF-A0A382DFT5-F1
#
_entry.id   AF-A0A382DFT5-F1
#
_cell.length_a   1.000
_cell.length_b   1.000
_cell.length_c   1.000
_cell.angle_alpha   90.00
_cell.angle_beta   90.00
_cell.angle_gamma   90.00
#
_symmetry.space_group_name_H-M   'P 1'
#
loop_
_entity.id
_entity.type
_entity.pdbx_description
1 polymer ?
#
loop_
_entity_poly.entity_id
_entity_poly.type
_entity_poly.pdbx_seq_one_letter_code
_entity_poly.pdbx_strand_id
1 'polypeptide(L)'
;MQIVSFTENGNSRIGLLQGDEIIDLSQTAPDLATDMLSFLQQGEAAMAMARASMGDSPHFSTGEVKLEAIIKRPPKIIAIGLNYRAHALESNMAIPKVPLVFTKQSTSSHGPYDPIHWSEDSKALDYEGELAVIIGKNCRRVPRAKASNVIAGFCILNDVSVRD
;
A
#
# COMPACT_ATOMS: atom_id res chain seq x y z
N MET A 1 2.80 -10.14 -10.57
CA MET A 1 2.56 -8.78 -11.09
C MET A 1 2.68 -7.82 -9.93
N GLN A 2 3.49 -6.77 -10.07
CA GLN A 2 3.62 -5.67 -9.10
C GLN A 2 3.10 -4.41 -9.77
N ILE A 3 2.27 -3.64 -9.06
CA ILE A 3 1.74 -2.37 -9.54
C ILE A 3 2.23 -1.27 -8.60
N VAL A 4 2.72 -0.18 -9.15
CA VAL A 4 3.19 0.99 -8.42
C VAL A 4 2.36 2.21 -8.78
N SER A 5 2.25 3.15 -7.84
CA SER A 5 1.86 4.52 -8.12
C SER A 5 3.13 5.35 -8.25
N PHE A 6 3.25 6.17 -9.28
CA PHE A 6 4.41 7.01 -9.52
C PHE A 6 4.01 8.38 -10.07
N THR A 7 4.90 9.35 -9.94
CA THR A 7 4.76 10.69 -10.51
C THR A 7 5.95 10.99 -11.39
N GLU A 8 5.66 11.37 -12.64
CA GLU A 8 6.63 11.85 -13.61
C GLU A 8 6.14 13.22 -14.10
N ASN A 9 7.02 14.23 -14.06
CA ASN A 9 6.72 15.61 -14.47
C ASN A 9 5.40 16.18 -13.90
N GLY A 10 5.11 15.88 -12.63
CA GLY A 10 3.90 16.33 -11.91
C GLY A 10 2.63 15.52 -12.19
N ASN A 11 2.68 14.55 -13.10
CA ASN A 11 1.55 13.71 -13.48
C ASN A 11 1.62 12.36 -12.77
N SER A 12 0.76 12.17 -11.76
CA SER A 12 0.68 10.90 -11.03
C SER A 12 -0.17 9.88 -11.76
N ARG A 13 0.32 8.64 -11.85
CA ARG A 13 -0.37 7.51 -12.47
C ARG A 13 0.11 6.17 -11.92
N ILE A 14 -0.48 5.08 -12.41
CA ILE A 14 -0.10 3.72 -12.06
C ILE A 14 0.68 3.04 -13.19
N GLY A 15 1.55 2.11 -12.81
CA GLY A 15 2.35 1.33 -13.75
C GLY A 15 2.67 -0.06 -13.22
N LEU A 16 3.11 -0.95 -14.11
CA LEU A 16 3.63 -2.26 -13.74
C LEU A 16 5.12 -2.15 -13.46
N LEU A 17 5.55 -2.66 -12.32
CA LEU A 17 6.97 -2.71 -11.97
C LEU A 17 7.59 -4.03 -12.45
N GLN A 18 8.71 -3.95 -13.17
CA GLN A 18 9.51 -5.07 -13.63
C GLN A 18 10.99 -4.81 -13.33
N GLY A 19 11.50 -5.38 -12.24
CA GLY A 19 12.82 -5.01 -11.74
C GLY A 19 12.82 -3.54 -11.29
N ASP A 20 13.66 -2.73 -11.91
CA ASP A 20 13.79 -1.29 -11.72
C ASP A 20 13.10 -0.46 -12.81
N GLU A 21 12.32 -1.10 -13.68
CA GLU A 21 11.65 -0.49 -14.82
C GLU A 21 10.11 -0.46 -14.64
N ILE A 22 9.46 0.54 -15.22
CA ILE A 22 8.02 0.78 -15.10
C ILE A 22 7.37 0.80 -16.49
N ILE A 23 6.34 -0.02 -16.66
CA ILE A 23 5.42 0.04 -17.80
C ILE A 23 4.26 0.95 -17.40
N ASP A 24 4.12 2.09 -18.09
CA ASP A 24 3.04 3.05 -17.84
C ASP A 24 1.70 2.52 -18.36
N LEU A 25 0.77 2.24 -17.44
CA LEU A 25 -0.54 1.71 -17.81
C LEU A 25 -1.42 2.73 -18.53
N SER A 26 -1.15 4.04 -18.40
CA SER A 26 -1.87 5.05 -19.17
C SER A 26 -1.53 5.02 -20.67
N GLN A 27 -0.35 4.50 -21.02
CA GLN A 27 0.10 4.36 -22.40
C GLN A 27 -0.29 3.01 -23.00
N THR A 28 -0.20 1.95 -22.20
CA THR A 28 -0.39 0.56 -22.65
C THR A 28 -1.83 0.04 -22.47
N ALA A 29 -2.59 0.63 -21.56
CA ALA A 29 -3.98 0.26 -21.27
C ALA A 29 -4.82 1.52 -20.92
N PRO A 30 -5.06 2.42 -21.90
CA PRO A 30 -5.64 3.75 -21.67
C PRO A 30 -7.08 3.74 -21.11
N ASP A 31 -7.79 2.62 -21.17
CA ASP A 31 -9.12 2.43 -20.57
C ASP A 31 -9.07 2.22 -19.04
N LEU A 32 -7.89 1.97 -18.48
CA LEU A 32 -7.69 1.83 -17.04
C LEU A 32 -7.70 3.19 -16.35
N ALA A 33 -8.24 3.20 -15.13
CA ALA A 33 -8.08 4.36 -14.27
C ALA A 33 -6.59 4.58 -13.94
N THR A 34 -6.17 5.85 -13.90
CA THR A 34 -4.77 6.22 -13.68
C THR A 34 -4.37 6.24 -12.22
N ASP A 35 -5.32 6.22 -11.28
CA ASP A 35 -5.03 6.11 -9.84
C ASP A 35 -5.40 4.74 -9.28
N MET A 36 -4.63 4.27 -8.28
CA MET A 36 -4.77 2.93 -7.72
C MET A 36 -6.14 2.67 -7.09
N LEU A 37 -6.76 3.66 -6.44
CA LEU A 37 -8.04 3.45 -5.77
C LEU A 37 -9.14 3.18 -6.80
N SER A 38 -9.24 4.04 -7.81
CA SER A 38 -10.19 3.88 -8.91
C SER A 38 -9.91 2.61 -9.72
N PHE A 39 -8.63 2.30 -9.96
CA PHE A 39 -8.22 1.06 -10.63
C PHE A 39 -8.70 -0.19 -9.88
N LEU A 40 -8.50 -0.25 -8.56
CA LEU A 40 -8.99 -1.37 -7.74
C LEU A 40 -10.52 -1.47 -7.77
N GLN A 41 -11.24 -0.35 -7.86
CA GLN A 41 -12.70 -0.32 -7.97
C GLN A 41 -13.22 -0.87 -9.32
N GLN A 42 -12.40 -0.82 -10.39
CA GLN A 42 -12.73 -1.47 -11.67
C GLN A 42 -12.64 -3.01 -11.60
N GLY A 43 -12.02 -3.57 -10.55
CA GLY A 43 -12.09 -4.99 -10.22
C GLY A 43 -11.26 -5.91 -11.13
N GLU A 44 -11.71 -7.16 -11.28
CA GLU A 44 -10.90 -8.22 -11.93
C GLU A 44 -10.65 -7.96 -13.41
N ALA A 45 -11.57 -7.31 -14.12
CA ALA A 45 -11.39 -6.96 -15.52
C ALA A 45 -10.20 -5.99 -15.70
N ALA A 46 -10.08 -4.98 -14.82
CA ALA A 46 -8.95 -4.08 -14.82
C ALA A 46 -7.63 -4.77 -14.45
N MET A 47 -7.66 -5.68 -13.48
CA MET A 47 -6.49 -6.51 -13.15
C MET A 47 -6.05 -7.38 -14.34
N ALA A 48 -7.00 -7.93 -15.11
CA ALA A 48 -6.69 -8.71 -16.31
C ALA A 48 -6.08 -7.86 -17.42
N MET A 49 -6.63 -6.65 -17.66
CA MET A 49 -6.06 -5.70 -18.64
C MET A 49 -4.64 -5.27 -18.23
N ALA A 50 -4.42 -4.92 -16.95
CA ALA A 50 -3.08 -4.61 -16.46
C ALA A 50 -2.10 -5.79 -16.63
N ARG A 51 -2.54 -7.04 -16.38
CA ARG A 51 -1.71 -8.23 -16.62
C ARG A 51 -1.33 -8.40 -18.10
N ALA A 52 -2.21 -8.02 -19.03
CA ALA A 52 -1.95 -8.13 -20.46
C ALA A 52 -0.78 -7.23 -20.90
N SER A 53 -0.58 -6.08 -20.24
CA SER A 53 0.53 -5.15 -20.51
C SER A 53 1.88 -5.60 -19.93
N MET A 54 1.97 -6.75 -19.22
CA MET A 54 3.24 -7.23 -18.68
C MET A 54 4.29 -7.58 -19.74
N GLY A 55 3.91 -7.68 -21.02
CA GLY A 55 4.84 -7.92 -22.13
C GLY A 55 5.31 -6.66 -22.86
N ASP A 56 4.78 -5.49 -22.51
CA ASP A 56 5.06 -4.25 -23.22
C ASP A 56 6.42 -3.66 -22.81
N SER A 57 6.96 -2.79 -23.67
CA SER A 57 8.20 -2.09 -23.39
C SER A 57 8.05 -1.15 -22.17
N PRO A 58 9.02 -1.13 -21.25
CA PRO A 58 9.07 -0.11 -20.20
C PRO A 58 9.16 1.31 -20.76
N HIS A 59 8.64 2.26 -19.98
CA HIS A 59 8.61 3.67 -20.32
C HIS A 59 9.56 4.51 -19.46
N PHE A 60 9.81 4.06 -18.22
CA PHE A 60 10.61 4.78 -17.25
C PHE A 60 11.42 3.81 -16.40
N SER A 61 12.61 4.24 -16.00
CA SER A 61 13.29 3.66 -14.85
C SER A 61 12.72 4.23 -13.55
N THR A 62 12.72 3.44 -12.48
CA THR A 62 12.32 3.88 -11.13
C THR A 62 13.16 5.05 -10.61
N GLY A 63 14.38 5.24 -11.12
CA GLY A 63 15.24 6.38 -10.80
C GLY A 63 14.85 7.70 -11.49
N GLU A 64 14.00 7.66 -12.51
CA GLU A 64 13.57 8.83 -13.29
C GLU A 64 12.23 9.40 -12.81
N VAL A 65 11.54 8.68 -11.92
CA VAL A 65 10.22 9.04 -11.42
C VAL A 65 10.20 9.07 -9.90
N LYS A 66 9.22 9.78 -9.34
CA LYS A 66 8.93 9.66 -7.92
C LYS A 66 7.98 8.49 -7.68
N LEU A 67 8.43 7.44 -6.99
CA LEU A 67 7.51 6.43 -6.45
C LEU A 67 6.66 7.05 -5.35
N GLU A 68 5.35 6.82 -5.43
CA GLU A 68 4.34 7.36 -4.54
C GLU A 68 3.81 6.27 -3.61
N ALA A 69 3.05 6.67 -2.59
CA ALA A 69 2.24 5.72 -1.85
C ALA A 69 1.31 4.95 -2.81
N ILE A 70 1.21 3.62 -2.64
CA ILE A 70 0.34 2.76 -3.48
C ILE A 70 -1.05 3.36 -3.60
N ILE A 71 -1.66 3.77 -2.48
CA ILE A 71 -2.86 4.59 -2.46
C ILE A 71 -2.54 5.89 -1.72
N LYS A 72 -2.54 7.03 -2.40
CA LYS A 72 -2.19 8.35 -1.82
C LYS A 72 -3.12 8.77 -0.68
N ARG A 73 -4.42 8.49 -0.81
CA ARG A 73 -5.44 8.80 0.19
C ARG A 73 -6.36 7.58 0.38
N PRO A 74 -5.90 6.53 1.08
CA PRO A 74 -6.69 5.33 1.29
C PRO A 74 -7.95 5.69 2.11
N PRO A 75 -9.16 5.22 1.74
CA PRO A 75 -10.38 5.59 2.48
C PRO A 75 -10.36 5.20 3.95
N LYS A 76 -9.61 4.15 4.31
CA LYS A 76 -9.39 3.65 5.67
C LYS A 76 -8.00 3.01 5.76
N ILE A 77 -7.30 3.22 6.86
CA ILE A 77 -6.12 2.44 7.26
C ILE A 77 -6.46 1.79 8.59
N ILE A 78 -6.49 0.45 8.62
CA ILE A 78 -6.81 -0.34 9.81
C ILE A 78 -5.52 -1.05 10.22
N ALA A 79 -5.01 -0.72 11.41
CA ALA A 79 -3.77 -1.25 11.95
C ALA A 79 -4.07 -2.23 13.09
N ILE A 80 -3.16 -3.21 13.27
CA ILE A 80 -3.30 -4.28 14.24
C ILE A 80 -2.12 -4.24 15.21
N GLY A 81 -2.38 -3.85 16.45
CA GLY A 81 -1.35 -3.80 17.48
C GLY A 81 -1.05 -5.18 18.06
N LEU A 82 0.19 -5.38 18.53
CA LEU A 82 0.64 -6.58 19.24
C LEU A 82 0.37 -7.89 18.49
N ASN A 83 0.51 -7.87 17.16
CA ASN A 83 0.18 -8.99 16.29
C ASN A 83 1.33 -9.99 16.09
N TYR A 84 2.50 -9.71 16.67
CA TYR A 84 3.64 -10.62 16.72
C TYR A 84 3.88 -11.06 18.16
N ARG A 85 3.89 -12.39 18.38
CA ARG A 85 4.04 -12.95 19.73
C ARG A 85 5.35 -12.54 20.40
N ALA A 86 6.44 -12.43 19.64
CA ALA A 86 7.72 -11.97 20.15
C ALA A 86 7.62 -10.52 20.67
N HIS A 87 7.04 -9.63 19.87
CA HIS A 87 6.83 -8.23 20.23
C HIS A 87 5.95 -8.06 21.48
N ALA A 88 4.90 -8.89 21.64
CA ALA A 88 4.07 -8.87 22.85
C ALA A 88 4.86 -9.24 24.12
N LEU A 89 5.79 -10.20 24.01
CA LEU A 89 6.66 -10.59 25.11
C LEU A 89 7.71 -9.51 25.43
N GLU A 90 8.31 -8.89 24.41
CA GLU A 90 9.27 -7.79 24.56
C GLU A 90 8.66 -6.58 25.28
N SER A 91 7.41 -6.25 24.96
CA SER A 91 6.69 -5.12 25.59
C SER A 91 6.13 -5.45 26.98
N ASN A 92 6.37 -6.66 27.53
CA ASN A 92 5.77 -7.16 28.77
C ASN A 92 4.23 -7.04 28.80
N MET A 93 3.58 -7.12 27.64
CA MET A 93 2.13 -7.00 27.51
C MET A 93 1.48 -8.38 27.44
N ALA A 94 0.25 -8.48 27.96
CA ALA A 94 -0.54 -9.70 27.81
C ALA A 94 -0.85 -9.96 26.32
N ILE A 95 -0.65 -11.20 25.86
CA ILE A 95 -0.99 -11.59 24.49
C ILE A 95 -2.50 -11.39 24.26
N PRO A 96 -2.91 -10.53 23.31
CA PRO A 96 -4.33 -10.29 23.06
C PRO A 96 -5.07 -11.57 22.64
N LYS A 97 -6.26 -11.80 23.19
CA LYS A 97 -7.14 -12.92 22.77
C LYS A 97 -7.91 -12.63 21.49
N VAL A 98 -8.02 -11.35 21.14
CA VAL A 98 -8.64 -10.83 19.92
C VAL A 98 -7.72 -9.74 19.37
N PRO A 99 -7.74 -9.48 18.04
CA PRO A 99 -6.90 -8.44 17.45
C PRO A 99 -7.16 -7.07 18.11
N LEU A 100 -6.09 -6.37 18.48
CA LEU A 100 -6.17 -4.98 18.91
C LEU A 100 -6.22 -4.10 17.67
N VAL A 101 -7.37 -3.51 17.39
CA VAL A 101 -7.62 -2.76 16.16
C VAL A 101 -7.64 -1.27 16.44
N PHE A 102 -6.87 -0.51 15.67
CA PHE A 102 -6.91 0.96 15.65
C PHE A 102 -6.84 1.47 14.22
N THR A 103 -6.93 2.79 14.03
CA THR A 103 -6.85 3.40 12.71
C THR A 103 -5.74 4.43 12.64
N LYS A 104 -5.07 4.48 11.50
CA LYS A 104 -4.26 5.64 11.10
C LYS A 104 -5.09 6.52 10.19
N GLN A 105 -4.86 7.82 10.27
CA GLN A 105 -5.57 8.78 9.42
C GLN A 105 -5.14 8.58 7.96
N SER A 106 -6.08 8.63 7.04
CA SER A 106 -5.80 8.53 5.59
C SER A 106 -4.77 9.55 5.11
N THR A 107 -4.62 10.65 5.85
CA THR A 107 -3.66 11.70 5.55
C THR A 107 -2.21 11.33 5.85
N SER A 108 -1.97 10.26 6.63
CA SER A 108 -0.63 9.80 6.98
C SER A 108 -0.01 8.83 5.96
N SER A 109 -0.71 8.51 4.88
CA SER A 109 -0.15 7.69 3.78
C SER A 109 0.95 8.49 3.07
N HIS A 110 2.13 7.88 2.91
CA HIS A 110 3.32 8.55 2.38
C HIS A 110 4.09 7.63 1.42
N GLY A 111 4.80 8.23 0.46
CA GLY A 111 5.64 7.48 -0.48
C GLY A 111 6.84 6.81 0.20
N PRO A 112 7.40 5.76 -0.42
CA PRO A 112 8.45 4.94 0.18
C PRO A 112 9.77 5.68 0.45
N TYR A 113 10.01 6.80 -0.25
CA TYR A 113 11.24 7.60 -0.14
C TYR A 113 10.99 9.03 0.35
N ASP A 114 9.75 9.32 0.72
CA ASP A 114 9.44 10.63 1.28
C ASP A 114 9.97 10.75 2.73
N PRO A 115 10.39 11.94 3.17
CA PRO A 115 10.86 12.13 4.52
C PRO A 115 9.73 12.01 5.54
N ILE A 116 10.02 11.41 6.69
CA ILE A 116 9.16 11.47 7.87
C ILE A 116 9.51 12.72 8.67
N HIS A 117 8.53 13.58 8.89
CA HIS A 117 8.72 14.74 9.76
C HIS A 117 8.77 14.31 11.23
N TRP A 118 9.91 14.56 11.87
CA TRP A 118 10.08 14.37 13.31
C TRP A 118 9.89 15.72 14.01
N SER A 119 8.80 15.87 14.77
CA SER A 119 8.59 17.06 15.60
C SER A 119 9.65 17.18 16.69
N GLU A 120 10.08 18.40 16.99
CA GLU A 120 11.01 18.67 18.10
C GLU A 120 10.39 18.40 19.48
N ASP A 121 9.05 18.37 19.56
CA ASP A 121 8.27 18.18 20.79
C ASP A 121 8.42 16.78 21.41
N SER A 122 8.88 15.80 20.64
CA SER A 122 9.09 14.43 21.11
C SER A 122 10.44 13.88 20.66
N LYS A 123 11.08 13.07 21.51
CA LYS A 123 12.26 12.27 21.14
C LYS A 123 11.93 10.78 20.95
N ALA A 124 10.65 10.43 21.01
CA ALA A 124 10.18 9.05 21.03
C ALA A 124 9.53 8.64 19.68
N LEU A 125 10.02 9.18 18.57
CA LEU A 125 9.64 8.73 17.23
C LEU A 125 10.23 7.35 16.97
N ASP A 126 9.40 6.43 16.48
CA ASP A 126 9.74 5.04 16.28
C ASP A 126 9.17 4.49 14.97
N TYR A 127 9.77 3.40 14.48
CA TYR A 127 9.39 2.72 13.25
C TYR A 127 8.84 1.32 13.54
N GLU A 128 7.91 0.87 12.73
CA GLU A 128 7.32 -0.47 12.84
C GLU A 128 7.13 -1.03 11.42
N GLY A 129 7.97 -1.98 11.03
CA GLY A 129 7.87 -2.63 9.71
C GLY A 129 6.73 -3.64 9.67
N GLU A 130 5.76 -3.42 8.78
CA GLU A 130 4.52 -4.19 8.73
C GLU A 130 4.18 -4.69 7.31
N LEU A 131 3.48 -5.82 7.26
CA LEU A 131 2.83 -6.31 6.04
C LEU A 131 1.45 -5.64 5.91
N ALA A 132 1.30 -4.72 4.97
CA ALA A 132 -0.01 -4.18 4.64
C ALA A 132 -0.76 -5.08 3.66
N VAL A 133 -2.03 -5.34 3.98
CA VAL A 133 -2.95 -6.10 3.12
C VAL A 133 -3.86 -5.11 2.39
N ILE A 134 -3.82 -5.12 1.06
CA ILE A 134 -4.66 -4.24 0.24
C ILE A 134 -5.96 -4.98 -0.10
N ILE A 135 -7.09 -4.42 0.35
CA ILE A 135 -8.42 -4.96 0.05
C ILE A 135 -8.89 -4.41 -1.30
N GLY A 136 -9.16 -5.31 -2.25
CA GLY A 136 -9.58 -4.97 -3.61
C GLY A 136 -11.09 -4.98 -3.84
N LYS A 137 -11.87 -5.51 -2.89
CA LYS A 137 -13.32 -5.69 -3.05
C LYS A 137 -14.06 -5.22 -1.82
N ASN A 138 -15.13 -4.44 -2.05
CA ASN A 138 -16.10 -4.12 -1.02
C ASN A 138 -16.67 -5.42 -0.44
N CYS A 139 -16.57 -5.58 0.87
CA CYS A 139 -16.94 -6.82 1.53
C CYS A 139 -17.38 -6.59 2.98
N ARG A 140 -18.15 -7.54 3.50
CA ARG A 140 -18.64 -7.54 4.89
C ARG A 140 -18.86 -8.97 5.34
N ARG A 141 -18.47 -9.29 6.58
CA ARG A 141 -18.61 -10.65 7.16
C ARG A 141 -18.00 -11.75 6.27
N VAL A 142 -16.80 -11.50 5.76
CA VAL A 142 -16.07 -12.46 4.91
C VAL A 142 -15.67 -13.68 5.75
N PRO A 143 -16.09 -14.90 5.39
CA PRO A 143 -15.62 -16.10 6.07
C PRO A 143 -14.10 -16.25 5.93
N ARG A 144 -13.42 -16.78 6.95
CA ARG A 144 -11.95 -16.99 6.94
C ARG A 144 -11.47 -17.71 5.67
N ALA A 145 -12.17 -18.77 5.27
CA ALA A 145 -11.83 -19.56 4.08
C ALA A 145 -11.96 -18.79 2.74
N LYS A 146 -12.59 -17.61 2.74
CA LYS A 146 -12.78 -16.75 1.56
C LYS A 146 -12.00 -15.43 1.67
N ALA A 147 -11.17 -15.26 2.70
CA ALA A 147 -10.43 -14.01 2.93
C ALA A 147 -9.54 -13.63 1.73
N SER A 148 -8.86 -14.60 1.12
CA SER A 148 -8.03 -14.37 -0.07
C SER A 148 -8.79 -13.78 -1.25
N ASN A 149 -10.10 -14.02 -1.35
CA ASN A 149 -10.90 -13.60 -2.50
C ASN A 149 -11.16 -12.08 -2.55
N VAL A 150 -10.93 -11.38 -1.43
CA VAL A 150 -11.12 -9.93 -1.31
C VAL A 150 -9.80 -9.15 -1.26
N ILE A 151 -8.66 -9.85 -1.18
CA ILE A 151 -7.32 -9.24 -1.16
C ILE A 151 -6.89 -8.96 -2.60
N ALA A 152 -6.53 -7.71 -2.90
CA ALA A 152 -5.91 -7.33 -4.18
C ALA A 152 -4.41 -7.62 -4.20
N GLY A 153 -3.75 -7.47 -3.05
CA GLY A 153 -2.31 -7.66 -2.93
C GLY A 153 -1.79 -7.24 -1.57
N PHE A 154 -0.48 -7.07 -1.52
CA PHE A 154 0.25 -6.72 -0.30
C PHE A 154 1.28 -5.65 -0.62
N CYS A 155 1.62 -4.82 0.37
CA CYS A 155 2.77 -3.93 0.30
C CYS A 155 3.48 -3.84 1.65
N ILE A 156 4.66 -3.23 1.64
CA ILE A 156 5.38 -2.89 2.88
C ILE A 156 4.74 -1.61 3.45
N LEU A 157 4.61 -1.57 4.76
CA LEU A 157 4.14 -0.38 5.49
C LEU A 157 5.09 -0.12 6.66
N ASN A 158 5.36 1.16 6.93
CA ASN A 158 6.00 1.59 8.17
C ASN A 158 4.95 2.26 9.05
N ASP A 159 4.59 1.64 10.17
CA ASP A 159 3.64 2.18 11.15
C ASP A 159 4.35 3.17 12.10
N VAL A 160 4.79 4.28 11.50
CA VAL A 160 5.49 5.34 12.24
C VAL A 160 4.63 5.82 13.40
N SER A 161 5.24 5.83 14.59
CA SER A 161 4.59 6.06 15.87
C SER A 161 5.43 6.99 16.73
N VAL A 162 4.78 7.89 17.46
CA VAL A 162 5.41 8.65 18.55
C VAL A 162 4.92 8.02 19.86
N ARG A 163 5.84 7.64 20.75
CA ARG A 163 5.55 6.72 21.87
C ARG A 163 5.21 7.37 23.22
N ASP A 164 5.25 8.70 23.32
CA ASP A 164 4.97 9.45 24.56
C ASP A 164 3.49 9.80 24.77
#